data_AF-A0A6N6RM68-F1
#
_entry.id   AF-A0A6N6RM68-F1
#
_cell.length_a   1.000
_cell.length_b   1.000
_cell.length_c   1.000
_cell.angle_alpha   90.00
_cell.angle_beta   90.00
_cell.angle_gamma   90.00
#
_symmetry.space_group_name_H-M   'P 1'
#
loop_
_entity.id
_entity.type
_entity.pdbx_description
1 polymer ?
#
loop_
_entity_poly.entity_id
_entity_poly.type
_entity_poly.pdbx_seq_one_letter_code
_entity_poly.pdbx_strand_id
1 'polypeptide(L)'
;MKQVLLFLFTLGLLASCNSDHVTSATGRVYNINTNIPVPGAKVKIAKRISSTFNVRYIDLDSTTADSQGRFDLTVTQDVSKSLIVYAEKEGYFSMLLGSPNSNLNDDEANSINLYPVPHAWVKINYDQLDPNHGIVVAKPSGSERLYSMSLASDTFAISRIYGSGTEDIDVFYNVSGTQIKHELIPVQTGIHDTVEVNIAF
;
A
#
# COMPACT_ATOMS: atom_id res chain seq x y z
N MET A 1 -52.41 40.21 -4.47
CA MET A 1 -50.97 40.32 -4.09
C MET A 1 -50.49 39.20 -3.18
N LYS A 2 -51.24 38.72 -2.17
CA LYS A 2 -50.80 37.62 -1.28
C LYS A 2 -50.60 36.25 -1.95
N GLN A 3 -51.34 35.91 -3.01
CA GLN A 3 -51.20 34.62 -3.72
C GLN A 3 -49.96 34.54 -4.65
N VAL A 4 -49.52 35.67 -5.20
CA VAL A 4 -48.30 35.72 -6.05
C VAL A 4 -47.04 35.51 -5.21
N LEU A 5 -47.04 35.97 -3.96
CA LEU A 5 -45.91 35.79 -3.04
C LEU A 5 -45.74 34.34 -2.58
N LEU A 6 -46.85 33.59 -2.44
CA LEU A 6 -46.83 32.18 -2.05
C LEU A 6 -46.27 31.29 -3.17
N PHE A 7 -46.55 31.64 -4.44
CA PHE A 7 -46.04 30.92 -5.61
C PHE A 7 -44.54 31.15 -5.86
N LEU A 8 -44.01 32.34 -5.54
CA LEU A 8 -42.57 32.59 -5.58
C LEU A 8 -41.82 31.81 -4.49
N PHE A 9 -42.41 31.63 -3.31
CA PHE A 9 -41.78 30.89 -2.21
C PHE A 9 -41.72 29.38 -2.49
N THR A 10 -42.74 28.82 -3.16
CA THR A 10 -42.72 27.41 -3.60
C THR A 10 -41.79 27.16 -4.80
N LEU A 11 -41.62 28.14 -5.71
CA LEU A 11 -40.63 28.05 -6.78
C LEU A 11 -39.19 28.12 -6.25
N GLY A 12 -38.94 28.91 -5.19
CA GLY A 12 -37.62 29.02 -4.56
C GLY A 12 -37.16 27.73 -3.86
N LEU A 13 -38.08 26.89 -3.40
CA LEU A 13 -37.75 25.62 -2.72
C LEU A 13 -37.35 24.50 -3.70
N LEU A 14 -37.70 24.60 -4.99
CA LEU A 14 -37.26 23.65 -6.02
C LEU A 14 -35.87 23.98 -6.60
N ALA A 15 -35.30 25.15 -6.24
CA ALA A 15 -33.96 25.57 -6.65
C ALA A 15 -32.88 25.20 -5.63
N SER A 16 -33.18 24.38 -4.62
CA SER A 16 -32.15 23.73 -3.80
C SER A 16 -31.55 22.57 -4.60
N CYS A 17 -30.82 22.92 -5.65
CA CYS A 17 -30.01 21.99 -6.42
C CYS A 17 -28.84 21.57 -5.51
N ASN A 18 -28.94 20.42 -4.83
CA ASN A 18 -27.73 19.72 -4.42
C ASN A 18 -27.05 19.34 -5.74
N SER A 19 -25.98 20.05 -6.09
CA SER A 19 -25.18 19.66 -7.25
C SER A 19 -24.47 18.37 -6.89
N ASP A 20 -24.99 17.25 -7.37
CA ASP A 20 -24.28 15.98 -7.36
C ASP A 20 -22.90 16.19 -8.01
N HIS A 21 -21.84 16.01 -7.23
CA HIS A 21 -20.46 16.14 -7.66
C HIS A 21 -19.99 14.80 -8.24
N VAL A 22 -19.59 14.80 -9.51
CA VAL A 22 -19.18 13.57 -10.22
C VAL A 22 -17.67 13.58 -10.36
N THR A 23 -17.02 12.64 -9.70
CA THR A 23 -15.56 12.44 -9.82
C THR A 23 -15.27 11.12 -10.50
N SER A 24 -14.42 11.14 -11.51
CA SER A 24 -13.99 9.93 -12.21
C SER A 24 -12.48 9.73 -12.11
N ALA A 25 -12.07 8.47 -12.03
CA ALA A 25 -10.68 8.04 -12.02
C ALA A 25 -10.49 6.90 -13.02
N THR A 26 -9.56 7.11 -13.93
CA THR A 26 -9.13 6.12 -14.92
C THR A 26 -7.63 5.91 -14.81
N GLY A 27 -7.14 4.75 -15.25
CA GLY A 27 -5.70 4.52 -15.32
C GLY A 27 -5.33 3.06 -15.29
N ARG A 28 -4.14 2.76 -14.76
CA ARG A 28 -3.60 1.39 -14.71
C ARG A 28 -3.05 1.01 -13.35
N VAL A 29 -3.23 -0.25 -12.98
CA VAL A 29 -2.58 -0.91 -11.85
C VAL A 29 -1.44 -1.76 -12.37
N TYR A 30 -0.21 -1.46 -11.95
CA TYR A 30 0.97 -2.21 -12.37
C TYR A 30 2.09 -2.13 -11.33
N ASN A 31 2.99 -3.10 -11.38
CA ASN A 31 4.20 -3.12 -10.57
C ASN A 31 5.18 -2.06 -11.09
N ILE A 32 5.54 -1.06 -10.27
CA ILE A 32 6.34 0.10 -10.73
C ILE A 32 7.71 -0.29 -11.30
N ASN A 33 8.36 -1.29 -10.71
CA ASN A 33 9.73 -1.68 -11.08
C ASN A 33 9.77 -2.59 -12.32
N THR A 34 8.69 -3.30 -12.64
CA THR A 34 8.65 -4.27 -13.76
C THR A 34 7.70 -3.86 -14.89
N ASN A 35 6.86 -2.84 -14.67
CA ASN A 35 5.76 -2.44 -15.56
C ASN A 35 4.78 -3.57 -15.91
N ILE A 36 4.77 -4.66 -15.12
CA ILE A 36 3.85 -5.78 -15.29
C ILE A 36 2.47 -5.38 -14.74
N PRO A 37 1.39 -5.49 -15.54
CA PRO A 37 0.04 -5.23 -15.07
C PRO A 37 -0.36 -6.10 -13.88
N VAL A 38 -1.20 -5.57 -13.00
CA VAL A 38 -1.80 -6.32 -11.88
C VAL A 38 -3.29 -6.56 -12.17
N PRO A 39 -3.63 -7.61 -12.93
CA PRO A 39 -5.01 -7.89 -13.28
C PRO A 39 -5.82 -8.34 -12.07
N GLY A 40 -7.11 -7.97 -12.07
CA GLY A 40 -8.02 -8.33 -10.99
C GLY A 40 -7.71 -7.63 -9.66
N ALA A 41 -6.94 -6.54 -9.67
CA ALA A 41 -6.81 -5.66 -8.51
C ALA A 41 -8.13 -4.91 -8.29
N LYS A 42 -8.59 -4.85 -7.03
CA LYS A 42 -9.77 -4.07 -6.66
C LYS A 42 -9.36 -2.62 -6.46
N VAL A 43 -9.75 -1.76 -7.39
CA VAL A 43 -9.49 -0.32 -7.33
C VAL A 43 -10.66 0.35 -6.64
N LYS A 44 -10.39 1.25 -5.69
CA LYS A 44 -11.39 1.89 -4.85
C LYS A 44 -11.19 3.39 -4.85
N ILE A 45 -12.29 4.15 -4.92
CA ILE A 45 -12.31 5.56 -4.51
C ILE A 45 -12.81 5.60 -3.07
N ALA A 46 -12.07 6.30 -2.22
CA ALA A 46 -12.46 6.51 -0.83
C ALA A 46 -12.37 7.98 -0.43
N LYS A 47 -13.27 8.36 0.46
CA LYS A 47 -13.19 9.63 1.17
C LYS A 47 -12.13 9.53 2.26
N ARG A 48 -11.11 10.39 2.23
CA ARG A 48 -10.20 10.60 3.35
C ARG A 48 -10.86 11.47 4.41
N ILE A 49 -10.91 10.96 5.63
CA ILE A 49 -11.36 11.69 6.82
C ILE A 49 -10.15 11.86 7.72
N SER A 50 -9.60 13.07 7.75
CA SER A 50 -8.52 13.41 8.68
C SER A 50 -9.11 13.97 9.97
N SER A 51 -8.62 13.45 11.09
CA SER A 51 -8.72 14.09 12.41
C SER A 51 -7.31 14.46 12.86
N THR A 52 -7.18 15.22 13.96
CA THR A 52 -5.89 15.65 14.51
C THR A 52 -4.93 14.49 14.81
N PHE A 53 -5.45 13.30 15.09
CA PHE A 53 -4.64 12.16 15.54
C PHE A 53 -4.75 10.92 14.65
N ASN A 54 -5.72 10.87 13.73
CA ASN A 54 -5.96 9.68 12.91
C ASN A 54 -6.51 10.05 11.54
N VAL A 55 -6.10 9.29 10.53
CA VAL A 55 -6.70 9.31 9.19
C VAL A 55 -7.53 8.04 9.03
N ARG A 56 -8.80 8.19 8.64
CA ARG A 56 -9.68 7.08 8.26
C ARG A 56 -10.11 7.25 6.82
N TYR A 57 -10.33 6.13 6.14
CA TYR A 57 -10.86 6.10 4.78
C TYR A 57 -12.26 5.47 4.81
N ILE A 58 -13.18 6.04 4.02
CA ILE A 58 -14.50 5.46 3.77
C ILE A 58 -14.61 5.19 2.27
N ASP A 59 -14.62 3.92 1.90
CA ASP A 59 -14.82 3.45 0.53
C ASP A 59 -16.17 3.97 0.01
N LEU A 60 -16.15 4.60 -1.15
CA LEU A 60 -17.35 5.10 -1.82
C LEU A 60 -17.83 4.12 -2.88
N ASP A 61 -16.90 3.65 -3.73
CA ASP A 61 -17.15 2.64 -4.74
C ASP A 61 -15.85 1.92 -5.14
N SER A 62 -15.98 0.86 -5.93
CA SER A 62 -14.86 0.07 -6.42
C SER A 62 -15.10 -0.54 -7.79
N THR A 63 -14.02 -0.72 -8.54
CA THR A 63 -13.99 -1.48 -9.79
C THR A 63 -12.87 -2.54 -9.72
N THR A 64 -12.81 -3.41 -10.71
CA THR A 64 -11.76 -4.42 -10.84
C THR A 64 -10.93 -4.15 -12.08
N ALA A 65 -9.60 -4.09 -11.92
CA ALA A 65 -8.69 -3.89 -13.03
C ALA A 65 -8.74 -5.06 -14.03
N ASP A 66 -8.72 -4.74 -15.33
CA ASP A 66 -8.78 -5.73 -16.40
C ASP A 66 -7.47 -6.51 -16.59
N SER A 67 -7.42 -7.36 -17.62
CA SER A 67 -6.22 -8.17 -17.96
C SER A 67 -4.96 -7.33 -18.26
N GLN A 68 -5.12 -6.06 -18.63
CA GLN A 68 -4.06 -5.10 -18.92
C GLN A 68 -3.81 -4.13 -17.74
N GLY A 69 -4.44 -4.41 -16.60
CA GLY A 69 -4.41 -3.60 -15.38
C GLY A 69 -5.22 -2.32 -15.48
N ARG A 70 -6.02 -2.11 -16.53
CA ARG A 70 -6.77 -0.86 -16.72
C ARG A 70 -8.00 -0.83 -15.83
N PHE A 71 -8.38 0.35 -15.37
CA PHE A 71 -9.60 0.58 -14.62
C PHE A 71 -10.26 1.89 -15.04
N ASP A 72 -11.56 1.94 -14.83
CA ASP A 72 -12.42 3.11 -14.93
C ASP A 72 -13.43 3.05 -13.78
N LEU A 73 -13.51 4.11 -13.00
CA LEU A 73 -14.34 4.20 -11.81
C LEU A 73 -14.88 5.62 -11.69
N THR A 74 -16.19 5.75 -11.52
CA THR A 74 -16.87 7.04 -11.36
C THR A 74 -17.72 6.98 -10.10
N VAL A 75 -17.66 8.04 -9.29
CA VAL A 75 -18.49 8.20 -8.09
C VAL A 75 -19.26 9.51 -8.14
N THR A 76 -20.48 9.47 -7.64
CA THR A 76 -21.30 10.65 -7.38
C THR A 76 -21.33 10.90 -5.87
N GLN A 77 -21.04 12.13 -5.44
CA GLN A 77 -21.05 12.50 -4.02
C GLN A 77 -21.64 13.89 -3.76
N ASP A 78 -22.18 14.10 -2.56
CA ASP A 78 -22.87 15.35 -2.20
C ASP A 78 -21.95 16.57 -1.97
N VAL A 79 -20.61 16.41 -1.83
CA VAL A 79 -19.68 17.53 -1.58
C VAL A 79 -18.23 17.17 -1.95
N SER A 80 -17.49 18.15 -2.50
CA SER A 80 -16.03 18.15 -2.64
C SER A 80 -15.34 17.75 -1.33
N LYS A 81 -14.55 16.67 -1.37
CA LYS A 81 -13.88 16.06 -0.22
C LYS A 81 -12.50 15.60 -0.69
N SER A 82 -11.55 15.48 0.23
CA SER A 82 -10.26 14.84 -0.09
C SER A 82 -10.47 13.38 -0.49
N LEU A 83 -10.73 13.16 -1.78
CA LEU A 83 -10.90 11.85 -2.37
C LEU A 83 -9.52 11.27 -2.66
N ILE A 84 -9.41 9.97 -2.39
CA ILE A 84 -8.25 9.19 -2.77
C ILE A 84 -8.69 8.00 -3.60
N VAL A 85 -7.79 7.52 -4.45
CA VAL A 85 -7.92 6.24 -5.13
C VAL A 85 -6.75 5.33 -4.80
N TYR A 86 -7.03 4.05 -4.58
CA TYR A 86 -6.02 3.05 -4.26
C TYR A 86 -6.44 1.67 -4.74
N ALA A 87 -5.49 0.73 -4.77
CA ALA A 87 -5.73 -0.64 -5.22
C ALA A 87 -5.44 -1.64 -4.10
N GLU A 88 -6.28 -2.66 -4.00
CA GLU A 88 -6.09 -3.83 -3.13
C GLU A 88 -5.98 -5.10 -3.99
N LYS A 89 -5.03 -5.96 -3.65
CA LYS A 89 -4.88 -7.28 -4.28
C LYS A 89 -4.26 -8.24 -3.29
N GLU A 90 -4.78 -9.45 -3.23
CA GLU A 90 -4.15 -10.52 -2.45
C GLU A 90 -2.71 -10.76 -2.94
N GLY A 91 -1.78 -10.95 -2.01
CA GLY A 91 -0.36 -11.04 -2.32
C GLY A 91 0.33 -9.68 -2.49
N TYR A 92 -0.36 -8.56 -2.27
CA TYR A 92 0.22 -7.22 -2.31
C TYR A 92 0.02 -6.50 -0.97
N PHE A 93 0.94 -5.60 -0.65
CA PHE A 93 0.83 -4.73 0.50
C PHE A 93 -0.35 -3.78 0.33
N SER A 94 -1.18 -3.68 1.37
CA SER A 94 -2.20 -2.63 1.47
C SER A 94 -1.51 -1.29 1.73
N MET A 95 -1.03 -0.64 0.67
CA MET A 95 -0.41 0.67 0.76
C MET A 95 -1.47 1.76 0.52
N LEU A 96 -2.12 2.18 1.60
CA LEU A 96 -2.91 3.41 1.67
C LEU A 96 -2.06 4.67 1.92
N LEU A 97 -0.77 4.49 2.19
CA LEU A 97 0.14 5.57 2.57
C LEU A 97 1.10 5.85 1.42
N GLY A 98 0.86 6.96 0.72
CA GLY A 98 1.94 7.71 0.09
C GLY A 98 2.23 7.41 -1.38
N SER A 99 1.23 7.10 -2.21
CA SER A 99 1.35 7.61 -3.58
C SER A 99 0.96 9.09 -3.50
N PRO A 100 1.89 10.06 -3.59
CA PRO A 100 1.54 11.49 -3.61
C PRO A 100 0.53 11.83 -4.72
N ASN A 101 0.37 10.93 -5.69
CA ASN A 101 -0.57 11.04 -6.80
C ASN A 101 -1.97 10.49 -6.50
N SER A 102 -2.22 9.83 -5.37
CA SER A 102 -3.52 9.18 -5.08
C SER A 102 -4.67 10.14 -4.82
N ASN A 103 -4.40 11.44 -4.64
CA ASN A 103 -5.45 12.43 -4.46
C ASN A 103 -6.14 12.70 -5.81
N LEU A 104 -7.46 12.75 -5.79
CA LEU A 104 -8.26 13.12 -6.95
C LEU A 104 -8.57 14.61 -6.88
N ASN A 105 -8.55 15.27 -8.03
CA ASN A 105 -9.23 16.55 -8.18
C ASN A 105 -10.74 16.28 -8.21
N ASP A 106 -11.46 16.98 -7.34
CA ASP A 106 -12.92 16.91 -7.31
C ASP A 106 -13.51 17.44 -8.62
N ASP A 107 -14.62 16.83 -9.07
CA ASP A 107 -15.38 17.23 -10.27
C ASP A 107 -14.60 17.17 -11.61
N GLU A 108 -13.48 16.46 -11.62
CA GLU A 108 -12.64 16.29 -12.80
C GLU A 108 -12.47 14.82 -13.20
N ALA A 109 -12.09 14.62 -14.46
CA ALA A 109 -11.59 13.34 -14.95
C ALA A 109 -10.13 13.19 -14.57
N ASN A 110 -9.85 12.24 -13.68
CA ASN A 110 -8.51 11.98 -13.18
C ASN A 110 -7.89 10.80 -13.94
N SER A 111 -6.67 10.98 -14.44
CA SER A 111 -5.86 9.90 -15.02
C SER A 111 -4.72 9.56 -14.07
N ILE A 112 -4.82 8.42 -13.40
CA ILE A 112 -3.89 8.05 -12.32
C ILE A 112 -3.50 6.57 -12.38
N ASN A 113 -2.19 6.34 -12.28
CA ASN A 113 -1.63 5.01 -12.15
C ASN A 113 -1.41 4.62 -10.70
N LEU A 114 -1.66 3.35 -10.40
CA LEU A 114 -1.56 2.75 -9.07
C LEU A 114 -0.47 1.69 -9.04
N TYR A 115 0.31 1.71 -7.97
CA TYR A 115 1.54 0.92 -7.84
C TYR A 115 1.52 0.09 -6.55
N PRO A 116 0.65 -0.93 -6.45
CA PRO A 116 0.68 -1.79 -5.27
C PRO A 116 2.03 -2.53 -5.24
N VAL A 117 2.62 -2.65 -4.05
CA VAL A 117 3.89 -3.36 -3.87
C VAL A 117 3.58 -4.84 -3.61
N PRO A 118 4.14 -5.78 -4.39
CA PRO A 118 3.90 -7.20 -4.16
C PRO A 118 4.60 -7.68 -2.90
N HIS A 119 4.04 -8.70 -2.25
CA HIS A 119 4.73 -9.49 -1.25
C HIS A 119 5.85 -10.29 -1.93
N ALA A 120 6.97 -10.42 -1.23
CA ALA A 120 7.99 -11.44 -1.44
C ALA A 120 8.41 -11.99 -0.07
N TRP A 121 9.28 -12.99 -0.05
CA TRP A 121 9.78 -13.59 1.18
C TRP A 121 11.29 -13.74 1.14
N VAL A 122 11.92 -13.58 2.28
CA VAL A 122 13.31 -13.98 2.50
C VAL A 122 13.32 -15.13 3.49
N LYS A 123 14.04 -16.20 3.13
CA LYS A 123 14.37 -17.31 4.01
C LYS A 123 15.85 -17.20 4.34
N ILE A 124 16.13 -16.90 5.60
CA ILE A 124 17.48 -16.74 6.11
C ILE A 124 17.87 -18.05 6.74
N ASN A 125 18.82 -18.76 6.16
CA ASN A 125 19.45 -19.94 6.74
C ASN A 125 20.72 -19.50 7.49
N TYR A 126 21.05 -20.19 8.57
CA TYR A 126 22.29 -19.97 9.30
C TYR A 126 22.81 -21.25 9.94
N ASP A 127 24.14 -21.33 10.07
CA ASP A 127 24.80 -22.45 10.72
C ASP A 127 24.65 -22.40 12.24
N GLN A 128 24.75 -23.56 12.88
CA GLN A 128 24.74 -23.66 14.34
C GLN A 128 25.87 -22.80 14.92
N LEU A 129 25.49 -21.83 15.75
CA LEU A 129 26.42 -20.89 16.35
C LEU A 129 27.12 -21.50 17.57
N ASP A 130 28.38 -21.13 17.80
CA ASP A 130 29.03 -21.31 19.10
C ASP A 130 28.16 -20.66 20.20
N PRO A 131 28.07 -21.21 21.42
CA PRO A 131 27.33 -20.59 22.52
C PRO A 131 27.67 -19.11 22.81
N ASN A 132 28.86 -18.65 22.43
CA ASN A 132 29.29 -17.26 22.59
C ASN A 132 28.99 -16.37 21.38
N HIS A 133 28.54 -16.95 20.26
CA HIS A 133 28.26 -16.23 19.02
C HIS A 133 26.77 -15.98 18.86
N GLY A 134 26.42 -14.82 18.32
CA GLY A 134 25.03 -14.44 18.05
C GLY A 134 24.89 -13.70 16.74
N ILE A 135 23.87 -14.06 15.96
CA ILE A 135 23.47 -13.32 14.76
C ILE A 135 22.11 -12.68 15.03
N VAL A 136 22.05 -11.36 14.85
CA VAL A 136 20.81 -10.59 14.90
C VAL A 136 20.56 -10.02 13.51
N VAL A 137 19.41 -10.34 12.94
CA VAL A 137 18.97 -9.75 11.67
C VAL A 137 17.95 -8.67 11.97
N ALA A 138 18.16 -7.44 11.49
CA ALA A 138 17.16 -6.39 11.67
C ALA A 138 15.85 -6.77 11.00
N LYS A 139 14.77 -6.09 11.39
CA LYS A 139 13.47 -6.29 10.76
C LYS A 139 13.55 -5.85 9.29
N PRO A 140 13.36 -6.75 8.32
CA PRO A 140 13.35 -6.35 6.91
C PRO A 140 12.19 -5.37 6.60
N SER A 141 12.36 -4.56 5.55
CA SER A 141 11.29 -3.72 4.99
C SER A 141 10.08 -4.59 4.61
N GLY A 142 8.86 -4.12 4.86
CA GLY A 142 7.64 -4.90 4.57
C GLY A 142 7.34 -6.09 5.51
N SER A 143 8.23 -6.40 6.46
CA SER A 143 7.98 -7.46 7.44
C SER A 143 6.90 -7.09 8.46
N GLU A 144 6.05 -8.07 8.81
CA GLU A 144 5.05 -7.98 9.90
C GLU A 144 5.66 -8.17 11.30
N ARG A 145 6.95 -8.52 11.38
CA ARG A 145 7.61 -8.71 12.68
C ARG A 145 7.70 -7.38 13.43
N LEU A 146 7.49 -7.39 14.74
CA LEU A 146 7.64 -6.19 15.57
C LEU A 146 9.11 -5.86 15.89
N TYR A 147 9.98 -6.86 15.87
CA TYR A 147 11.37 -6.77 16.31
C TYR A 147 12.33 -7.48 15.35
N SER A 148 13.63 -7.27 15.58
CA SER A 148 14.70 -8.03 14.94
C SER A 148 14.59 -9.53 15.24
N MET A 149 15.23 -10.33 14.40
CA MET A 149 15.31 -11.77 14.54
C MET A 149 16.63 -12.12 15.24
N SER A 150 16.57 -12.57 16.49
CA SER A 150 17.70 -13.25 17.13
C SER A 150 17.69 -14.71 16.73
N LEU A 151 18.74 -15.12 16.03
CA LEU A 151 18.93 -16.46 15.51
C LEU A 151 19.73 -17.25 16.55
N ALA A 152 19.05 -18.03 17.38
CA ALA A 152 19.68 -18.72 18.53
C ALA A 152 19.36 -20.23 18.64
N SER A 153 18.36 -20.75 17.91
CA SER A 153 17.96 -22.17 18.02
C SER A 153 17.42 -22.82 16.76
N ASP A 154 16.86 -22.03 15.83
CA ASP A 154 16.40 -22.54 14.55
C ASP A 154 17.58 -22.70 13.57
N THR A 155 17.37 -23.29 12.39
CA THR A 155 18.38 -23.28 11.30
C THR A 155 17.98 -22.31 10.19
N PHE A 156 16.76 -21.79 10.27
CA PHE A 156 16.27 -20.78 9.34
C PHE A 156 15.18 -19.90 9.96
N ALA A 157 15.00 -18.71 9.39
CA ALA A 157 13.87 -17.81 9.65
C ALA A 157 13.27 -17.33 8.33
N ILE A 158 11.94 -17.28 8.24
CA ILE A 158 11.24 -16.72 7.08
C ILE A 158 10.62 -15.37 7.48
N SER A 159 10.73 -14.39 6.59
CA SER A 159 10.07 -13.09 6.75
C SER A 159 9.53 -12.56 5.43
N ARG A 160 8.35 -11.94 5.47
CA ARG A 160 7.78 -11.22 4.32
C ARG A 160 8.54 -9.92 4.09
N ILE A 161 8.79 -9.58 2.84
CA ILE A 161 9.48 -8.35 2.40
C ILE A 161 8.80 -7.72 1.19
N TYR A 162 9.25 -6.53 0.80
CA TYR A 162 8.84 -5.91 -0.47
C TYR A 162 9.38 -6.71 -1.66
N GLY A 163 8.47 -7.05 -2.57
CA GLY A 163 8.79 -7.76 -3.80
C GLY A 163 9.17 -6.83 -4.95
N SER A 164 9.68 -7.43 -6.02
CA SER A 164 10.01 -6.76 -7.28
C SER A 164 11.06 -5.65 -7.12
N GLY A 165 12.04 -5.83 -6.24
CA GLY A 165 13.05 -4.81 -5.96
C GLY A 165 14.32 -5.38 -5.33
N THR A 166 15.24 -4.48 -4.97
CA THR A 166 16.40 -4.82 -4.15
C THR A 166 16.13 -4.34 -2.74
N GLU A 167 16.30 -5.23 -1.77
CA GLU A 167 16.21 -4.92 -0.33
C GLU A 167 17.53 -5.29 0.34
N ASP A 168 17.98 -4.49 1.29
CA ASP A 168 19.16 -4.84 2.09
C ASP A 168 18.71 -5.50 3.40
N ILE A 169 19.30 -6.65 3.72
CA ILE A 169 19.12 -7.32 5.00
C ILE A 169 20.26 -6.90 5.93
N ASP A 170 19.94 -6.13 6.97
CA ASP A 170 20.88 -5.73 8.01
C ASP A 170 21.20 -6.90 8.95
N VAL A 171 22.47 -7.28 9.05
CA VAL A 171 22.94 -8.41 9.86
C VAL A 171 24.02 -7.94 10.84
N PHE A 172 23.81 -8.21 12.13
CA PHE A 172 24.72 -7.89 13.22
C PHE A 172 25.27 -9.17 13.85
N TYR A 173 26.59 -9.27 13.91
CA TYR A 173 27.31 -10.39 14.49
C TYR A 173 27.84 -9.99 15.86
N ASN A 174 27.62 -10.85 16.86
CA ASN A 174 27.94 -10.59 18.24
C ASN A 174 28.81 -11.72 18.83
N VAL A 175 29.81 -11.37 19.63
CA VAL A 175 30.57 -12.30 20.49
C VAL A 175 30.37 -11.89 21.94
N SER A 176 29.90 -12.81 22.79
CA SER A 176 29.63 -12.60 24.21
C SER A 176 28.81 -11.32 24.48
N GLY A 177 27.81 -11.06 23.62
CA GLY A 177 26.92 -9.90 23.71
C GLY A 177 27.47 -8.59 23.18
N THR A 178 28.68 -8.57 22.61
CA THR A 178 29.28 -7.39 21.97
C THR A 178 29.22 -7.52 20.45
N GLN A 179 28.68 -6.50 19.77
CA GLN A 179 28.67 -6.47 18.31
C GLN A 179 30.11 -6.34 17.77
N ILE A 180 30.51 -7.27 16.91
CA ILE A 180 31.85 -7.31 16.29
C ILE A 180 31.83 -6.97 14.80
N LYS A 181 30.70 -7.18 14.11
CA LYS A 181 30.56 -6.97 12.66
C LYS A 181 29.12 -6.57 12.33
N HIS A 182 28.97 -5.72 11.33
CA HIS A 182 27.71 -5.36 10.70
C HIS A 182 27.85 -5.54 9.18
N GLU A 183 26.86 -6.14 8.54
CA GLU A 183 26.84 -6.43 7.12
C GLU A 183 25.45 -6.14 6.53
N LEU A 184 25.45 -5.57 5.33
CA LEU A 184 24.25 -5.41 4.50
C LEU A 184 24.29 -6.49 3.42
N ILE A 185 23.31 -7.39 3.44
CA ILE A 185 23.19 -8.43 2.42
C ILE A 185 22.10 -8.01 1.42
N PRO A 186 22.45 -7.60 0.19
CA PRO A 186 21.46 -7.24 -0.81
C PRO A 186 20.73 -8.48 -1.30
N VAL A 187 19.41 -8.45 -1.27
CA VAL A 187 18.53 -9.48 -1.84
C VAL A 187 17.71 -8.91 -2.97
N GLN A 188 17.76 -9.56 -4.13
CA GLN A 188 16.92 -9.23 -5.26
C GLN A 188 15.65 -10.08 -5.23
N THR A 189 14.50 -9.43 -5.09
CA THR A 189 13.20 -10.10 -5.10
C THR A 189 12.48 -9.89 -6.42
N GLY A 190 11.76 -10.94 -6.82
CA GLY A 190 10.72 -10.95 -7.83
C GLY A 190 9.34 -10.68 -7.23
N ILE A 191 8.30 -10.88 -8.05
CA ILE A 191 6.91 -10.77 -7.63
C ILE A 191 6.52 -12.10 -6.98
N HIS A 192 6.12 -12.08 -5.70
CA HIS A 192 5.65 -13.26 -4.94
C HIS A 192 6.69 -14.38 -4.80
N ASP A 193 7.98 -14.06 -4.91
CA ASP A 193 9.05 -15.04 -4.82
C ASP A 193 9.55 -15.23 -3.38
N THR A 194 10.34 -16.28 -3.17
CA THR A 194 11.10 -16.51 -1.94
C THR A 194 12.58 -16.56 -2.29
N VAL A 195 13.36 -15.67 -1.70
CA VAL A 195 14.82 -15.62 -1.84
C VAL A 195 15.46 -16.29 -0.63
N GLU A 196 16.44 -17.16 -0.86
CA GLU A 196 17.21 -17.77 0.22
C GLU A 196 18.52 -17.02 0.43
N VAL A 197 18.84 -16.74 1.69
CA VAL A 197 20.10 -16.12 2.12
C VAL A 197 20.75 -17.04 3.13
N ASN A 198 22.03 -17.37 2.93
CA ASN A 198 22.80 -18.16 3.89
C ASN A 198 23.75 -17.22 4.63
N ILE A 199 23.65 -17.19 5.96
CA ILE A 199 24.50 -16.37 6.83
C ILE A 199 25.37 -17.31 7.66
N ALA A 200 26.68 -17.12 7.58
CA ALA A 200 27.65 -17.80 8.42
C ALA A 200 28.37 -16.78 9.30
N PHE A 201 28.70 -17.18 10.54
CA PHE A 201 29.41 -16.35 11.50
C PHE A 201 30.89 -16.18 11.15
#